data_AF-A0A969UV81-F1
#
_entry.id   AF-A0A969UV81-F1
#
_cell.length_a   1.000
_cell.length_b   1.000
_cell.length_c   1.000
_cell.angle_alpha   90.00
_cell.angle_beta   90.00
_cell.angle_gamma   90.00
#
_symmetry.space_group_name_H-M   'P 1'
#
loop_
_entity.id
_entity.type
_entity.pdbx_description
1 polymer ?
#
loop_
_entity_poly.entity_id
_entity_poly.type
_entity_poly.pdbx_seq_one_letter_code
_entity_poly.pdbx_strand_id
1 'polypeptide(L)'
;MTAATIELPKKTREFHNHHFDSTIWNDFKFRDDDIIIATYGKSGTTWTQQIVSQLLFDGTENQDVPEMSPWLDLRVPPKEEKLAVVEAQTHRRFLKTHLPVDALVFSPQAKYIYVGRDGRDIVWSLYNHHANANELWYDMLNNTPGLVGPPMKKA
;
A
#
# COMPACT_ATOMS: atom_id res chain seq x y z
N MET A 1 -18.68 -17.02 -28.23
CA MET A 1 -17.71 -15.94 -27.96
C MET A 1 -16.51 -16.57 -27.29
N THR A 2 -15.33 -16.55 -27.91
CA THR A 2 -14.09 -17.00 -27.26
C THR A 2 -13.74 -15.97 -26.19
N ALA A 3 -13.59 -16.38 -24.93
CA ALA A 3 -13.13 -15.49 -23.88
C ALA A 3 -11.78 -14.89 -24.31
N ALA A 4 -11.67 -13.56 -24.27
CA ALA A 4 -10.41 -12.89 -24.57
C ALA A 4 -9.37 -13.32 -23.52
N THR A 5 -8.21 -13.79 -23.98
CA THR A 5 -7.08 -14.08 -23.09
C THR A 5 -6.58 -12.75 -22.52
N ILE A 6 -6.78 -12.53 -21.22
CA ILE A 6 -6.27 -11.35 -20.53
C ILE A 6 -4.79 -11.57 -20.24
N GLU A 7 -3.91 -10.74 -20.82
CA GLU A 7 -2.51 -10.69 -20.39
C GLU A 7 -2.44 -9.97 -19.04
N LEU A 8 -1.98 -10.68 -18.02
CA LEU A 8 -1.85 -10.12 -16.68
C LEU A 8 -0.63 -9.21 -16.58
N PRO A 9 -0.71 -8.12 -15.80
CA PRO A 9 0.45 -7.26 -15.55
C PRO A 9 1.63 -8.06 -15.00
N LYS A 10 2.85 -7.62 -15.35
CA LYS A 10 4.09 -8.18 -14.82
C LYS A 10 4.91 -7.04 -14.23
N LYS A 11 5.54 -7.30 -13.09
CA LYS A 11 6.56 -6.40 -12.54
C LYS A 11 7.75 -6.36 -13.50
N THR A 12 8.15 -5.16 -13.90
CA THR A 12 9.23 -4.94 -14.88
C THR A 12 10.39 -4.13 -14.30
N ARG A 13 10.20 -3.51 -13.12
CA ARG A 13 11.23 -2.73 -12.45
C ARG A 13 11.03 -2.70 -10.94
N GLU A 14 12.08 -2.30 -10.23
CA GLU A 14 11.98 -1.86 -8.85
C GLU A 14 11.66 -0.34 -8.79
N PHE A 15 11.01 0.07 -7.70
CA PHE A 15 10.64 1.45 -7.41
C PHE A 15 11.08 1.75 -5.97
N HIS A 16 12.13 2.55 -5.84
CA HIS A 16 12.68 2.95 -4.55
C HIS A 16 12.72 4.47 -4.41
N ASN A 17 12.33 4.96 -3.25
CA ASN A 17 12.63 6.32 -2.82
C ASN A 17 12.53 6.43 -1.29
N HIS A 18 12.55 7.66 -0.78
CA HIS A 18 12.40 7.94 0.65
C HIS A 18 11.23 7.25 1.36
N HIS A 19 10.08 7.06 0.69
CA HIS A 19 8.95 6.27 1.21
C HIS A 19 8.97 4.81 0.77
N PHE A 20 9.27 4.56 -0.50
CA PHE A 20 8.91 3.31 -1.15
C PHE A 20 10.07 2.32 -1.21
N ASP A 21 9.73 1.06 -0.93
CA ASP A 21 10.55 -0.11 -1.26
C ASP A 21 9.66 -1.18 -1.90
N SER A 22 9.74 -1.35 -3.22
CA SER A 22 8.95 -2.34 -3.95
C SER A 22 9.46 -3.77 -3.81
N THR A 23 10.65 -3.99 -3.24
CA THR A 23 11.24 -5.34 -3.14
C THR A 23 10.47 -6.23 -2.18
N ILE A 24 9.72 -5.65 -1.23
CA ILE A 24 8.85 -6.43 -0.33
C ILE A 24 7.86 -7.31 -1.10
N TRP A 25 7.40 -6.87 -2.28
CA TRP A 25 6.48 -7.65 -3.12
C TRP A 25 7.14 -8.86 -3.78
N ASN A 26 8.48 -8.91 -3.87
CA ASN A 26 9.21 -10.08 -4.35
C ASN A 26 9.19 -11.21 -3.31
N ASP A 27 9.13 -10.83 -2.03
CA ASP A 27 9.15 -11.74 -0.88
C ASP A 27 7.74 -12.06 -0.37
N PHE A 28 6.75 -11.24 -0.73
CA PHE A 28 5.37 -11.40 -0.32
C PHE A 28 4.75 -12.67 -0.90
N LYS A 29 4.29 -13.55 0.00
CA LYS A 29 3.63 -14.82 -0.37
C LYS A 29 2.13 -14.58 -0.47
N PHE A 30 1.65 -14.42 -1.70
CA PHE A 30 0.22 -14.33 -1.96
C PHE A 30 -0.53 -15.54 -1.41
N ARG A 31 -1.68 -15.29 -0.80
CA ARG A 31 -2.70 -16.29 -0.49
C ARG A 31 -3.83 -16.14 -1.50
N ASP A 32 -4.55 -17.23 -1.73
CA ASP A 32 -5.80 -17.18 -2.46
C ASP A 32 -6.74 -16.18 -1.78
N ASP A 33 -7.38 -15.33 -2.59
CA ASP A 33 -8.39 -14.37 -2.15
C ASP A 33 -7.83 -13.14 -1.38
N ASP A 34 -6.51 -12.95 -1.30
CA ASP A 34 -5.91 -11.69 -0.82
C ASP A 34 -6.49 -10.48 -1.58
N ILE A 35 -6.73 -9.37 -0.88
CA ILE A 35 -7.21 -8.12 -1.50
C ILE A 35 -6.11 -7.08 -1.49
N ILE A 36 -5.73 -6.56 -2.66
CA ILE A 36 -4.76 -5.48 -2.79
C ILE A 36 -5.50 -4.18 -3.15
N ILE A 37 -5.49 -3.23 -2.23
CA ILE A 37 -6.05 -1.89 -2.40
C ILE A 37 -4.94 -0.98 -2.95
N ALA A 38 -4.99 -0.74 -4.26
CA ALA A 38 -4.00 0.07 -4.98
C ALA A 38 -4.55 1.47 -5.23
N THR A 39 -3.76 2.50 -4.93
CA THR A 39 -4.17 3.90 -5.16
C THR A 39 -2.95 4.76 -5.42
N TYR A 40 -3.07 5.85 -6.18
CA TYR A 40 -2.11 6.93 -5.96
C TYR A 40 -2.34 7.52 -4.56
N GLY A 41 -1.28 7.91 -3.86
CA GLY A 41 -1.39 8.51 -2.52
C GLY A 41 -2.45 9.61 -2.47
N LYS A 42 -3.26 9.63 -1.41
CA LYS A 42 -4.34 10.63 -1.19
C LYS A 42 -5.60 10.46 -2.07
N SER A 43 -5.75 9.32 -2.75
CA SER A 43 -6.93 9.01 -3.58
C SER A 43 -8.05 8.25 -2.86
N GLY A 44 -8.10 8.27 -1.52
CA GLY A 44 -9.17 7.61 -0.75
C GLY A 44 -8.86 6.20 -0.24
N THR A 45 -7.58 5.88 -0.07
CA THR A 45 -7.10 4.58 0.43
C THR A 45 -7.70 4.22 1.79
N THR A 46 -7.63 5.13 2.77
CA THR A 46 -8.19 4.92 4.12
C THR A 46 -9.68 4.60 4.08
N TRP A 47 -10.45 5.32 3.25
CA TRP A 47 -11.88 5.08 3.10
C TRP A 47 -12.16 3.69 2.50
N THR A 48 -11.37 3.30 1.50
CA THR A 48 -11.49 1.98 0.86
C THR A 48 -11.09 0.85 1.80
N GLN A 49 -10.01 1.02 2.57
CA GLN A 49 -9.60 0.06 3.61
C GLN A 49 -10.72 -0.14 4.64
N GLN A 50 -11.37 0.95 5.07
CA GLN A 50 -12.51 0.86 5.99
C GLN A 50 -13.68 0.09 5.37
N ILE A 51 -14.07 0.39 4.13
CA ILE A 51 -15.17 -0.31 3.45
C ILE A 51 -14.86 -1.82 3.36
N VAL A 52 -13.65 -2.17 2.92
CA VAL A 52 -13.24 -3.58 2.82
C VAL A 52 -13.24 -4.26 4.19
N SER A 53 -12.72 -3.60 5.22
CA SER A 53 -12.79 -4.12 6.60
C SER A 53 -14.24 -4.39 7.03
N GLN A 54 -15.15 -3.44 6.85
CA GLN A 54 -16.56 -3.62 7.22
C GLN A 54 -17.22 -4.79 6.48
N LEU A 55 -16.87 -5.02 5.21
CA LEU A 55 -17.37 -6.16 4.43
C LEU A 55 -16.78 -7.51 4.88
N LEU A 56 -15.53 -7.53 5.36
CA LEU A 56 -14.87 -8.76 5.80
C LEU A 56 -15.21 -9.16 7.24
N PHE A 57 -15.65 -8.20 8.06
CA PHE A 57 -15.91 -8.40 9.49
C PHE A 57 -17.35 -8.06 9.87
N ASP A 58 -18.30 -8.24 8.96
CA ASP A 58 -19.74 -8.13 9.22
C ASP A 58 -20.15 -6.81 9.92
N GLY A 59 -19.53 -5.70 9.54
CA GLY A 59 -19.82 -4.39 10.13
C GLY A 59 -19.25 -4.17 11.54
N THR A 60 -18.29 -4.99 11.98
CA THR A 60 -17.66 -4.83 13.30
C THR A 60 -17.01 -3.45 13.44
N GLU A 61 -17.39 -2.72 14.48
CA GLU A 61 -16.86 -1.40 14.79
C GLU A 61 -15.49 -1.48 15.51
N ASN A 62 -14.76 -0.36 15.51
CA ASN A 62 -13.51 -0.17 16.27
C ASN A 62 -12.37 -1.16 15.94
N GLN A 63 -12.35 -1.71 14.73
CA GLN A 63 -11.24 -2.48 14.21
C GLN A 63 -10.02 -1.59 13.96
N ASP A 64 -8.81 -2.05 14.30
CA ASP A 64 -7.56 -1.37 13.92
C ASP A 64 -7.22 -1.64 12.45
N VAL A 65 -7.94 -0.97 11.56
CA VAL A 65 -7.77 -1.12 10.11
C VAL A 65 -6.34 -0.79 9.63
N PRO A 66 -5.65 0.24 10.15
CA PRO A 66 -4.24 0.47 9.82
C PRO A 66 -3.32 -0.72 10.11
N GLU A 67 -3.50 -1.41 11.24
CA GLU A 67 -2.73 -2.60 11.59
C GLU A 67 -3.10 -3.82 10.73
N MET A 68 -4.41 -4.02 10.49
CA MET A 68 -4.92 -5.13 9.68
C MET A 68 -4.62 -4.97 8.18
N SER A 69 -4.44 -3.73 7.71
CA SER A 69 -4.20 -3.39 6.32
C SER A 69 -2.99 -2.47 6.16
N PRO A 70 -1.77 -3.00 6.36
CA PRO A 70 -0.57 -2.20 6.32
C PRO A 70 -0.27 -1.68 4.91
N TRP A 71 0.47 -0.57 4.84
CA TRP A 71 1.11 -0.11 3.60
C TRP A 71 2.34 -0.95 3.34
N LEU A 72 2.21 -1.94 2.46
CA LEU A 72 3.23 -2.97 2.35
C LEU A 72 4.56 -2.40 1.81
N ASP A 73 4.52 -1.58 0.77
CA ASP A 73 5.69 -0.94 0.16
C ASP A 73 6.20 0.33 0.86
N LEU A 74 5.63 0.75 1.99
CA LEU A 74 6.23 1.82 2.80
C LEU A 74 7.44 1.27 3.54
N ARG A 75 8.63 1.85 3.37
CA ARG A 75 9.88 1.39 4.02
C ARG A 75 9.86 1.36 5.56
N VAL A 76 8.85 1.97 6.17
CA VAL A 76 8.65 2.03 7.61
C VAL A 76 7.35 1.32 8.01
N PRO A 77 7.38 0.33 8.92
CA PRO A 77 8.58 -0.32 9.47
C PRO A 77 9.34 -1.15 8.39
N PRO A 78 10.53 -1.70 8.71
CA PRO A 78 11.29 -2.58 7.81
C PRO A 78 10.47 -3.74 7.24
N LYS A 79 10.89 -4.26 6.08
CA LYS A 79 10.10 -5.24 5.32
C LYS A 79 9.88 -6.54 6.10
N GLU A 80 10.87 -7.00 6.86
CA GLU A 80 10.83 -8.25 7.61
C GLU A 80 9.76 -8.20 8.71
N GLU A 81 9.63 -7.06 9.38
CA GLU A 81 8.61 -6.84 10.40
C GLU A 81 7.20 -6.87 9.80
N LYS A 82 6.98 -6.12 8.71
CA LYS A 82 5.67 -6.11 8.03
C LYS A 82 5.30 -7.49 7.49
N LEU A 83 6.23 -8.21 6.88
CA LEU A 83 5.97 -9.55 6.35
C LEU A 83 5.59 -10.51 7.48
N ALA A 84 6.28 -10.46 8.62
CA ALA A 84 5.93 -11.29 9.78
C ALA A 84 4.51 -10.98 10.30
N VAL A 85 4.15 -9.71 10.44
CA VAL A 85 2.81 -9.28 10.87
C VAL A 85 1.74 -9.76 9.88
N VAL A 86 1.96 -9.55 8.59
CA VAL A 86 1.00 -9.94 7.54
C VAL A 86 0.86 -11.45 7.42
N GLU A 87 1.94 -12.22 7.64
CA GLU A 87 1.86 -13.68 7.68
C GLU A 87 1.14 -14.21 8.93
N ALA A 88 1.21 -13.50 10.05
CA ALA A 88 0.50 -13.88 11.28
C ALA A 88 -1.02 -13.66 11.21
N GLN A 89 -1.52 -12.87 10.25
CA GLN A 89 -2.96 -12.63 10.09
C GLN A 89 -3.71 -13.92 9.75
N THR A 90 -4.79 -14.19 10.47
CA THR A 90 -5.66 -15.37 10.28
C THR A 90 -6.94 -15.07 9.51
N HIS A 91 -7.32 -13.80 9.39
CA HIS A 91 -8.43 -13.37 8.55
C HIS A 91 -8.03 -13.30 7.08
N ARG A 92 -9.01 -13.15 6.19
CA ARG A 92 -8.74 -12.81 4.78
C ARG A 92 -7.98 -11.49 4.72
N ARG A 93 -6.78 -11.50 4.13
CA ARG A 93 -5.90 -10.33 4.16
C ARG A 93 -6.35 -9.30 3.14
N PHE A 94 -6.21 -8.04 3.52
CA PHE A 94 -6.42 -6.90 2.65
C PHE A 94 -5.32 -5.90 2.92
N LEU A 95 -4.53 -5.55 1.92
CA LEU A 95 -3.29 -4.77 2.05
C LEU A 95 -3.34 -3.56 1.13
N LYS A 96 -2.58 -2.49 1.42
CA LYS A 96 -2.50 -1.33 0.51
C LYS A 96 -1.14 -1.16 -0.13
N THR A 97 -1.18 -0.58 -1.33
CA THR A 97 0.00 -0.14 -2.08
C THR A 97 -0.24 1.20 -2.77
N HIS A 98 0.84 1.98 -2.94
CA HIS A 98 0.84 3.13 -3.85
C HIS A 98 1.80 2.95 -5.04
N LEU A 99 2.28 1.72 -5.27
CA LEU A 99 3.15 1.44 -6.40
C LEU A 99 2.39 1.54 -7.73
N PRO A 100 3.04 2.03 -8.80
CA PRO A 100 2.58 1.78 -10.15
C PRO A 100 2.64 0.28 -10.45
N VAL A 101 1.75 -0.19 -11.34
CA VAL A 101 1.58 -1.63 -11.62
C VAL A 101 2.84 -2.29 -12.19
N ASP A 102 3.68 -1.52 -12.88
CA ASP A 102 4.96 -1.99 -13.44
C ASP A 102 6.03 -2.25 -12.37
N ALA A 103 5.80 -1.84 -11.12
CA ALA A 103 6.65 -2.09 -9.96
C ALA A 103 6.01 -3.03 -8.91
N LEU A 104 4.79 -3.51 -9.16
CA LEU A 104 4.05 -4.40 -8.25
C LEU A 104 4.11 -5.84 -8.77
N VAL A 105 4.46 -6.81 -7.91
CA VAL A 105 4.26 -8.22 -8.24
C VAL A 105 2.77 -8.50 -8.32
N PHE A 106 2.30 -8.92 -9.48
CA PHE A 106 0.90 -9.20 -9.73
C PHE A 106 0.63 -10.70 -9.61
N SER A 107 -0.41 -11.08 -8.88
CA SER A 107 -0.83 -12.47 -8.71
C SER A 107 -2.27 -12.67 -9.20
N PRO A 108 -2.54 -13.66 -10.06
CA PRO A 108 -3.91 -14.00 -10.45
C PRO A 108 -4.77 -14.52 -9.29
N GLN A 109 -4.16 -14.94 -8.19
CA GLN A 109 -4.85 -15.47 -7.00
C GLN A 109 -5.44 -14.35 -6.13
N ALA A 110 -4.92 -13.13 -6.26
CA ALA A 110 -5.36 -11.97 -5.51
C ALA A 110 -6.45 -11.17 -6.27
N LYS A 111 -7.23 -10.40 -5.51
CA LYS A 111 -8.16 -9.40 -6.04
C LYS A 111 -7.56 -8.02 -5.90
N TYR A 112 -7.77 -7.16 -6.89
CA TYR A 112 -7.22 -5.81 -6.91
C TYR A 112 -8.36 -4.78 -6.95
N ILE A 113 -8.30 -3.79 -6.08
CA ILE A 113 -9.18 -2.63 -6.10
C ILE A 113 -8.30 -1.41 -6.35
N TYR A 114 -8.46 -0.79 -7.53
CA TYR A 114 -7.79 0.47 -7.82
C TYR A 114 -8.74 1.65 -7.63
N VAL A 115 -8.32 2.67 -6.87
CA VAL A 115 -9.12 3.89 -6.67
C VAL A 115 -8.38 5.10 -7.23
N GLY A 116 -9.05 5.80 -8.15
CA GLY A 116 -8.63 7.06 -8.71
C GLY A 116 -9.35 8.25 -8.07
N ARG A 117 -8.69 9.40 -8.04
CA ARG A 117 -9.24 10.70 -7.65
C ARG A 117 -8.76 11.76 -8.63
N ASP A 118 -9.52 12.84 -8.78
CA ASP A 118 -9.09 13.99 -9.58
C ASP A 118 -7.70 14.49 -9.13
N GLY A 119 -6.78 14.62 -10.08
CA GLY A 119 -5.40 15.02 -9.81
C GLY A 119 -5.29 16.39 -9.13
N ARG A 120 -6.23 17.30 -9.39
CA ARG A 120 -6.25 18.64 -8.78
C ARG A 120 -6.54 18.56 -7.28
N ASP A 121 -7.42 17.65 -6.88
CA ASP A 121 -7.73 17.42 -5.47
C ASP A 121 -6.63 16.64 -4.75
N ILE A 122 -5.99 15.70 -5.45
CA ILE A 122 -4.85 14.94 -4.94
C ILE A 122 -3.73 15.90 -4.53
N VAL A 123 -3.40 16.88 -5.38
CA VAL A 123 -2.33 17.86 -5.10
C VAL A 123 -2.58 18.59 -3.77
N TRP A 124 -3.79 19.13 -3.57
CA TRP A 124 -4.11 19.85 -2.34
C TRP A 124 -4.16 18.94 -1.11
N SER A 125 -4.66 17.71 -1.26
CA SER A 125 -4.65 16.74 -0.16
C SER A 125 -3.24 16.30 0.22
N LEU A 126 -2.35 16.15 -0.76
CA LEU A 126 -0.95 15.80 -0.53
C LEU A 126 -0.18 16.96 0.10
N TYR A 127 -0.38 18.19 -0.40
CA TYR A 127 0.19 19.39 0.19
C TYR A 127 -0.20 19.52 1.66
N ASN A 128 -1.50 19.43 1.97
CA ASN A 128 -1.98 19.53 3.35
C ASN A 128 -1.44 18.42 4.23
N HIS A 129 -1.35 17.19 3.72
CA HIS A 129 -0.75 16.07 4.46
C HIS A 129 0.74 16.29 4.76
N HIS A 130 1.49 16.80 3.80
CA HIS A 130 2.91 17.06 3.96
C HIS A 130 3.16 18.24 4.92
N ALA A 131 2.47 19.36 4.74
CA ALA A 131 2.62 20.56 5.57
C ALA A 131 2.24 20.35 7.04
N ASN A 132 1.33 19.41 7.32
CA ASN A 132 0.92 19.08 8.69
C ASN A 132 1.53 17.79 9.23
N ALA A 133 2.48 17.17 8.51
CA ALA A 133 3.16 15.99 9.02
C ALA A 133 3.99 16.36 10.26
N ASN A 134 4.00 15.48 11.27
CA ASN A 134 4.72 15.72 12.52
C ASN A 134 6.21 15.35 12.42
N GLU A 135 6.98 15.78 13.41
CA GLU A 135 8.42 15.48 13.54
C GLU A 135 8.73 13.99 13.40
N LEU A 136 7.93 13.15 14.07
CA LEU A 136 8.11 11.70 14.08
C LEU A 136 8.02 11.11 12.67
N TRP A 137 7.09 11.57 11.84
CA TRP A 137 6.95 11.09 10.46
C TRP A 137 8.19 11.42 9.63
N TYR A 138 8.71 12.65 9.74
CA TYR A 138 9.93 13.05 9.04
C TYR A 138 11.16 12.29 9.53
N ASP A 139 11.26 12.09 10.85
CA ASP A 139 12.34 11.32 11.47
C ASP A 139 12.32 9.85 11.00
N MET A 140 11.16 9.21 11.05
CA MET A 140 10.95 7.85 10.56
C MET A 140 11.33 7.72 9.07
N LEU A 141 10.89 8.64 8.21
CA LEU A 141 11.24 8.58 6.80
C LEU A 141 12.73 8.83 6.55
N ASN A 142 13.35 9.77 7.25
CA ASN A 142 14.74 10.14 6.95
C ASN A 142 15.76 9.21 7.61
N ASN A 143 15.45 8.67 8.79
CA ASN A 143 16.42 7.96 9.63
C ASN A 143 16.19 6.44 9.72
N THR A 144 15.05 5.91 9.24
CA THR A 144 14.95 4.45 9.03
C THR A 144 16.04 4.01 8.05
N PRO A 145 16.70 2.85 8.23
CA PRO A 145 17.66 2.32 7.26
C PRO A 145 17.06 2.11 5.86
N GLY A 146 17.91 2.20 4.83
CA GLY A 146 17.49 1.99 3.44
C GLY A 146 16.92 3.22 2.73
N LEU A 147 17.21 4.44 3.21
CA LEU A 147 16.82 5.67 2.52
C LEU A 147 17.43 5.71 1.10
N VAL A 148 16.57 5.90 0.08
CA VAL A 148 17.00 6.12 -1.31
C VAL A 148 16.58 7.51 -1.76
N GLY A 149 17.57 8.28 -2.22
CA GLY A 149 17.40 9.68 -2.63
C GLY A 149 17.62 10.67 -1.48
N PRO A 150 17.34 11.96 -1.71
CA PRO A 150 17.54 12.99 -0.69
C PRO A 150 16.54 12.82 0.46
N PRO A 151 16.89 13.29 1.68
CA PRO A 151 15.94 13.38 2.79
C PRO A 151 14.70 14.17 2.41
N MET A 152 13.55 13.74 2.92
CA MET A 152 12.32 14.50 2.82
C MET A 152 12.47 15.80 3.62
N LYS A 153 12.34 16.92 2.93
CA LYS A 153 12.26 18.25 3.56
C LYS A 153 10.89 18.43 4.18
N LYS A 154 10.82 19.25 5.23
CA LYS A 154 9.53 19.75 5.71
C LYS A 154 8.98 20.78 4.74
N ALA A 155 7.66 20.80 4.59
CA ALA A 155 6.94 21.78 3.80
C ALA A 155 7.02 23.19 4.42
#